data_AF-A0A661MZK2-F1
#
_entry.id   AF-A0A661MZK2-F1
#
_cell.length_a   1.000
_cell.length_b   1.000
_cell.length_c   1.000
_cell.angle_alpha   90.00
_cell.angle_beta   90.00
_cell.angle_gamma   90.00
#
_symmetry.space_group_name_H-M   'P 1'
#
loop_
_entity.id
_entity.type
_entity.pdbx_description
1 polymer ?
#
loop_
_entity_poly.entity_id
_entity_poly.type
_entity_poly.pdbx_seq_one_letter_code
_entity_poly.pdbx_strand_id
1 'polypeptide(L)'
;MLLLLSPFLFACGSDVPSGPCTASDECGDDGMCLDGMCVPRTDGGTFDSGADSGADTGTGGDDASLDAATDTGAVPADSATADGGGTDASAPDASTDGGTPPASHTVFVSSMRFESNLGGLAGADMQCQALASAAGLVGNYKAILSDSTTDARDRLILGGPIFDTRRRRVLASATDLWGGRLDSEIRTDETMNGTTRREVWTGTDVDGTKDGDPSQRWCGDWTGGTGFAEVGETRGRDARWISLYGDGSSDHSCGNDAYLYCISQP
;
A
#
# COMPACT_ATOMS: atom_id res chain seq x y z
N MET A 1 14.27 43.43 48.45
CA MET A 1 15.21 42.32 48.16
C MET A 1 14.58 41.50 47.04
N LEU A 2 15.31 41.27 45.93
CA LEU A 2 15.01 40.41 44.76
C LEU A 2 13.55 40.01 44.48
N LEU A 3 12.91 40.46 43.39
CA LEU A 3 13.10 39.98 42.00
C LEU A 3 13.11 38.45 41.88
N LEU A 4 12.08 37.92 41.20
CA LEU A 4 12.23 37.02 40.05
C LEU A 4 10.93 37.07 39.23
N LEU A 5 10.95 37.80 38.11
CA LEU A 5 10.03 37.52 37.01
C LEU A 5 10.55 36.26 36.31
N SER A 6 9.68 35.27 36.10
CA SER A 6 9.89 34.25 35.08
C SER A 6 8.97 34.56 33.91
N PRO A 7 9.50 34.95 32.73
CA PRO A 7 8.66 35.13 31.55
C PRO A 7 8.14 33.78 31.08
N PHE A 8 6.85 33.70 30.77
CA PHE A 8 6.37 32.67 29.86
C PHE A 8 7.14 32.81 28.54
N LEU A 9 7.78 31.73 28.08
CA LEU A 9 8.19 31.64 26.69
C LEU A 9 6.92 31.64 25.84
N PHE A 10 6.56 32.80 25.31
CA PHE A 10 5.68 32.88 24.16
C PHE A 10 6.44 32.25 23.00
N ALA A 11 6.06 31.03 22.63
CA ALA A 11 6.41 30.51 21.32
C ALA A 11 5.81 31.45 20.27
N CYS A 12 6.54 31.70 19.18
CA CYS A 12 6.03 32.47 18.06
C CYS A 12 4.92 31.63 17.40
N GLY A 13 3.66 31.92 17.74
CA GLY A 13 2.51 31.26 17.13
C GLY A 13 2.30 31.82 15.73
N SER A 14 2.44 30.97 14.72
CA SER A 14 2.01 31.30 13.36
C SER A 14 0.49 31.42 13.34
N ASP A 15 -0.04 32.65 13.34
CA ASP A 15 -1.46 32.95 13.27
C ASP A 15 -2.03 32.66 11.86
N VAL A 16 -1.98 31.39 11.44
CA VAL A 16 -2.64 30.92 10.21
C VAL A 16 -4.14 30.76 10.51
N PRO A 17 -5.03 31.57 9.88
CA PRO A 17 -6.45 31.50 10.16
C PRO A 17 -7.02 30.15 9.70
N SER A 18 -7.52 29.35 10.63
CA SER A 18 -8.12 28.06 10.34
C SER A 18 -9.47 28.24 9.63
N GLY A 19 -9.49 28.12 8.31
CA GLY A 19 -10.68 28.35 7.50
C GLY A 19 -10.64 27.61 6.15
N PRO A 20 -11.80 27.52 5.47
CA PRO A 20 -11.86 27.01 4.10
C PRO A 20 -11.23 28.01 3.13
N CYS A 21 -10.58 27.48 2.10
CA CYS A 21 -9.89 28.27 1.07
C CYS A 21 -10.06 27.61 -0.30
N THR A 22 -9.80 28.40 -1.34
CA THR A 22 -9.75 27.99 -2.75
C THR A 22 -8.40 28.30 -3.39
N ALA A 23 -7.63 29.23 -2.82
CA ALA A 23 -6.25 29.55 -3.18
C ALA A 23 -5.40 29.81 -1.92
N SER A 24 -4.08 29.62 -2.04
CA SER A 24 -3.14 29.77 -0.91
C SER A 24 -3.00 31.20 -0.41
N ASP A 25 -3.20 32.21 -1.27
CA ASP A 25 -3.13 33.63 -0.90
C ASP A 25 -4.22 34.05 0.10
N GLU A 26 -5.28 33.22 0.25
CA GLU A 26 -6.35 33.40 1.25
C GLU A 26 -5.91 33.00 2.67
N CYS A 27 -4.78 32.30 2.81
CA CYS A 27 -4.29 31.72 4.07
C CYS A 27 -3.20 32.55 4.78
N GLY A 28 -2.84 33.72 4.25
CA GLY A 28 -1.75 34.57 4.75
C GLY A 28 -0.36 34.07 4.34
N ASP A 29 0.67 34.90 4.55
CA ASP A 29 2.03 34.67 4.02
C ASP A 29 2.69 33.35 4.50
N ASP A 30 2.35 32.90 5.71
CA ASP A 30 2.84 31.65 6.34
C ASP A 30 1.96 30.41 6.05
N GLY A 31 0.83 30.59 5.37
CA GLY A 31 -0.17 29.56 5.10
C GLY A 31 -0.12 29.01 3.67
N MET A 32 -0.79 27.86 3.47
CA MET A 32 -1.12 27.34 2.15
C MET A 32 -2.49 26.65 2.15
N CYS A 33 -3.16 26.62 1.01
CA CYS A 33 -4.42 25.93 0.86
C CYS A 33 -4.17 24.47 0.45
N LEU A 34 -4.49 23.53 1.34
CA LEU A 34 -4.38 22.09 1.09
C LEU A 34 -5.76 21.45 1.28
N ASP A 35 -6.22 20.70 0.27
CA ASP A 35 -7.54 20.04 0.24
C ASP A 35 -8.73 20.95 0.65
N GLY A 36 -8.62 22.24 0.33
CA GLY A 36 -9.64 23.26 0.61
C GLY A 36 -9.59 23.88 2.01
N MET A 37 -8.55 23.63 2.81
CA MET A 37 -8.35 24.25 4.13
C MET A 37 -6.96 24.86 4.30
N CYS A 38 -6.91 25.99 5.02
CA CYS A 38 -5.66 26.68 5.32
C CYS A 38 -4.84 25.89 6.36
N VAL A 39 -3.63 25.52 5.97
CA VAL A 39 -2.65 24.82 6.81
C VAL A 39 -1.33 25.60 6.85
N PRO A 40 -0.56 25.55 7.95
CA PRO A 40 0.77 26.15 8.00
C PRO A 40 1.71 25.43 7.03
N ARG A 41 2.58 26.19 6.36
CA ARG A 41 3.65 25.61 5.55
C ARG A 41 4.64 24.86 6.46
N THR A 42 4.74 23.54 6.30
CA THR A 42 5.62 22.68 7.12
C THR A 42 7.07 22.67 6.67
N ASP A 43 7.40 23.34 5.57
CA ASP A 43 8.77 23.47 5.09
C ASP A 43 9.51 24.51 5.92
N GLY A 44 10.37 24.03 6.83
CA GLY A 44 11.35 24.85 7.57
C GLY A 44 12.47 25.42 6.69
N GLY A 45 12.17 25.71 5.43
CA GLY A 45 13.04 26.44 4.52
C GLY A 45 12.88 27.94 4.78
N THR A 46 13.98 28.59 5.16
CA THR A 46 14.03 30.05 5.21
C THR A 46 13.73 30.63 3.84
N PHE A 47 12.60 31.32 3.69
CA PHE A 47 12.38 32.21 2.56
C PHE A 47 13.38 33.36 2.62
N ASP A 48 14.51 33.20 1.94
CA ASP A 48 15.31 34.34 1.52
C ASP A 48 14.48 35.10 0.50
N SER A 49 14.00 36.29 0.88
CA SER A 49 13.25 37.19 0.01
C SER A 49 14.21 37.89 -0.98
N GLY A 50 14.96 37.10 -1.74
CA GLY A 50 15.80 37.52 -2.84
C GLY A 50 15.01 37.48 -4.13
N ALA A 51 14.43 38.61 -4.51
CA ALA A 51 13.79 38.75 -5.81
C ALA A 51 14.85 38.70 -6.93
N ASP A 52 14.75 37.71 -7.82
CA ASP A 52 15.40 37.78 -9.13
C ASP A 52 14.38 37.56 -10.24
N SER A 53 14.30 38.53 -11.15
CA SER A 53 13.39 38.56 -12.29
C SER A 53 14.16 38.22 -13.57
N GLY A 54 14.61 36.97 -13.67
CA GLY A 54 15.45 36.49 -14.78
C GLY A 54 14.66 35.78 -15.88
N ALA A 55 14.13 36.53 -16.84
CA ALA A 55 13.71 35.95 -18.12
C ALA A 55 14.93 35.85 -19.07
N ASP A 56 15.19 34.69 -19.64
CA ASP A 56 16.02 34.59 -20.84
C ASP A 56 15.43 33.58 -21.85
N THR A 57 15.19 34.08 -23.06
CA THR A 57 14.77 33.32 -24.24
C THR A 57 15.89 33.41 -25.27
N GLY A 58 16.84 32.47 -25.22
CA GLY A 58 18.02 32.43 -26.08
C GLY A 58 17.93 31.35 -27.17
N THR A 59 17.87 31.78 -28.43
CA THR A 59 17.76 30.91 -29.63
C THR A 59 19.10 30.74 -30.33
N GLY A 60 19.39 29.51 -30.80
CA GLY A 60 20.15 29.27 -32.04
C GLY A 60 21.67 29.13 -31.92
N GLY A 61 22.22 28.25 -32.76
CA GLY A 61 23.66 27.97 -32.84
C GLY A 61 23.94 26.62 -33.52
N ASP A 62 23.85 26.59 -34.86
CA ASP A 62 24.28 25.45 -35.67
C ASP A 62 25.81 25.36 -35.81
N ASP A 63 26.28 24.28 -36.45
CA ASP A 63 27.46 24.20 -37.33
C ASP A 63 28.72 23.38 -36.96
N ALA A 64 29.33 22.88 -38.05
CA ALA A 64 30.68 22.31 -38.23
C ALA A 64 31.09 20.94 -37.65
N SER A 65 30.66 19.91 -38.38
CA SER A 65 31.42 18.70 -38.77
C SER A 65 32.95 18.85 -38.91
N LEU A 66 33.71 17.78 -38.60
CA LEU A 66 35.05 17.52 -39.16
C LEU A 66 35.24 16.04 -39.52
N ASP A 67 36.07 15.81 -40.53
CA ASP A 67 36.05 14.64 -41.42
C ASP A 67 36.84 13.38 -41.02
N ALA A 68 36.50 12.33 -41.77
CA ALA A 68 37.05 10.99 -41.84
C ALA A 68 38.59 10.83 -41.94
N ALA A 69 39.04 9.61 -41.61
CA ALA A 69 40.16 8.97 -42.29
C ALA A 69 39.89 7.46 -42.48
N THR A 70 39.96 7.01 -43.73
CA THR A 70 39.86 5.60 -44.16
C THR A 70 41.26 5.00 -44.25
N ASP A 71 41.45 3.73 -43.89
CA ASP A 71 42.48 2.90 -44.56
C ASP A 71 42.10 1.40 -44.58
N THR A 72 42.67 0.68 -45.52
CA THR A 72 42.26 -0.65 -46.00
C THR A 72 43.38 -1.69 -45.87
N GLY A 73 43.07 -2.95 -45.56
CA GLY A 73 44.10 -4.00 -45.44
C GLY A 73 43.59 -5.44 -45.53
N ALA A 74 43.92 -6.12 -46.65
CA ALA A 74 43.53 -7.48 -47.01
C ALA A 74 44.59 -8.04 -47.97
N VAL A 75 44.94 -9.32 -48.10
CA VAL A 75 44.55 -10.64 -47.53
C VAL A 75 45.83 -11.55 -47.61
N PRO A 76 45.91 -12.89 -47.36
CA PRO A 76 44.90 -13.97 -47.24
C PRO A 76 45.20 -15.06 -46.16
N ALA A 77 44.58 -16.24 -46.31
CA ALA A 77 44.60 -17.39 -45.38
C ALA A 77 45.63 -18.50 -45.71
N ASP A 78 45.81 -19.42 -44.75
CA ASP A 78 46.19 -20.83 -45.00
C ASP A 78 45.39 -21.75 -44.05
N SER A 79 45.25 -23.04 -44.40
CA SER A 79 44.34 -24.00 -43.75
C SER A 79 45.04 -25.29 -43.31
N ALA A 80 44.77 -25.78 -42.10
CA ALA A 80 44.94 -27.22 -41.77
C ALA A 80 44.14 -27.66 -40.53
N THR A 81 43.62 -28.88 -40.61
CA THR A 81 42.73 -29.54 -39.65
C THR A 81 43.45 -30.12 -38.42
N ALA A 82 42.79 -30.15 -37.26
CA ALA A 82 43.01 -31.16 -36.24
C ALA A 82 41.68 -31.54 -35.56
N ASP A 83 41.37 -32.84 -35.56
CA ASP A 83 40.28 -33.44 -34.79
C ASP A 83 40.63 -33.43 -33.28
N GLY A 84 39.65 -33.13 -32.43
CA GLY A 84 39.87 -33.00 -30.98
C GLY A 84 38.57 -32.92 -30.21
N GLY A 85 37.92 -34.06 -29.98
CA GLY A 85 36.69 -34.12 -29.18
C GLY A 85 36.93 -33.73 -27.73
N GLY A 86 36.46 -32.54 -27.34
CA GLY A 86 36.35 -32.09 -25.96
C GLY A 86 34.88 -32.02 -25.55
N THR A 87 34.40 -33.00 -24.80
CA THR A 87 33.11 -32.93 -24.12
C THR A 87 33.24 -32.12 -22.83
N ASP A 88 33.33 -30.80 -22.97
CA ASP A 88 33.06 -29.91 -21.85
C ASP A 88 31.67 -29.31 -22.03
N ALA A 89 30.83 -29.55 -21.03
CA ALA A 89 29.42 -29.18 -21.08
C ALA A 89 29.28 -27.69 -21.34
N SER A 90 28.36 -27.32 -22.23
CA SER A 90 27.69 -26.04 -22.14
C SER A 90 27.21 -25.91 -20.70
N ALA A 91 27.86 -25.05 -19.92
CA ALA A 91 27.23 -24.52 -18.73
C ALA A 91 25.86 -24.01 -19.20
N PRO A 92 24.75 -24.41 -18.57
CA PRO A 92 23.49 -23.80 -18.90
C PRO A 92 23.69 -22.31 -18.65
N ASP A 93 23.61 -21.50 -19.71
CA ASP A 93 23.53 -20.06 -19.58
C ASP A 93 22.41 -19.82 -18.60
N ALA A 94 22.79 -19.38 -17.39
CA ALA A 94 21.88 -19.01 -16.34
C ALA A 94 21.20 -17.72 -16.80
N SER A 95 20.26 -17.92 -17.72
CA SER A 95 19.13 -17.07 -18.01
C SER A 95 18.44 -16.91 -16.67
N THR A 96 18.94 -15.95 -15.90
CA THR A 96 18.28 -15.43 -14.71
C THR A 96 17.06 -14.78 -15.30
N ASP A 97 15.99 -15.56 -15.33
CA ASP A 97 14.69 -15.14 -15.82
C ASP A 97 14.40 -13.78 -15.19
N GLY A 98 14.07 -12.81 -16.03
CA GLY A 98 13.82 -11.42 -15.63
C GLY A 98 12.53 -11.27 -14.82
N GLY A 99 12.00 -12.37 -14.28
CA GLY A 99 11.00 -12.37 -13.24
C GLY A 99 11.52 -11.64 -12.01
N THR A 100 11.13 -10.37 -11.89
CA THR A 100 11.13 -9.63 -10.63
C THR A 100 10.66 -10.57 -9.52
N PRO A 101 11.46 -10.80 -8.46
CA PRO A 101 11.07 -11.71 -7.38
C PRO A 101 9.66 -11.35 -6.90
N PRO A 102 8.75 -12.33 -6.79
CA PRO A 102 7.34 -12.04 -6.59
C PRO A 102 7.17 -11.22 -5.31
N ALA A 103 6.55 -10.05 -5.45
CA ALA A 103 6.52 -9.03 -4.41
C ALA A 103 6.00 -9.61 -3.09
N SER A 104 6.78 -9.46 -2.01
CA SER A 104 6.35 -9.95 -0.71
C SER A 104 5.32 -9.00 -0.09
N HIS A 105 4.20 -9.51 0.38
CA HIS A 105 3.15 -8.69 0.98
C HIS A 105 3.30 -8.55 2.48
N THR A 106 2.86 -7.41 3.01
CA THR A 106 2.63 -7.20 4.45
C THR A 106 1.14 -7.20 4.71
N VAL A 107 0.68 -7.98 5.69
CA VAL A 107 -0.72 -8.03 6.14
C VAL A 107 -0.80 -7.68 7.63
N PHE A 108 -1.84 -6.94 8.00
CA PHE A 108 -2.17 -6.64 9.39
C PHE A 108 -3.69 -6.67 9.63
N VAL A 109 -4.09 -6.75 10.89
CA VAL A 109 -5.47 -6.45 11.33
C VAL A 109 -5.47 -5.06 11.97
N SER A 110 -6.44 -4.21 11.65
CA SER A 110 -6.48 -2.84 12.19
C SER A 110 -6.39 -2.78 13.72
N SER A 111 -5.69 -1.80 14.27
CA SER A 111 -5.72 -1.53 15.71
C SER A 111 -7.11 -1.09 16.19
N MET A 112 -7.83 -0.33 15.35
CA MET A 112 -9.16 0.24 15.56
C MET A 112 -10.28 -0.61 14.96
N ARG A 113 -11.50 -0.50 15.54
CA ARG A 113 -12.73 -1.08 14.97
C ARG A 113 -13.42 -0.06 14.06
N PHE A 114 -14.21 -0.56 13.12
CA PHE A 114 -15.00 0.21 12.17
C PHE A 114 -16.45 -0.29 12.13
N GLU A 115 -17.38 0.66 12.10
CA GLU A 115 -18.77 0.40 11.72
C GLU A 115 -18.85 -0.17 10.29
N SER A 116 -19.97 -0.81 9.94
CA SER A 116 -20.14 -1.37 8.60
C SER A 116 -20.27 -0.33 7.47
N ASN A 117 -20.51 0.95 7.81
CA ASN A 117 -20.46 2.05 6.85
C ASN A 117 -19.02 2.50 6.61
N LEU A 118 -18.31 1.76 5.77
CA LEU A 118 -16.94 2.05 5.35
C LEU A 118 -16.88 3.04 4.19
N GLY A 119 -18.02 3.39 3.56
CA GLY A 119 -18.06 4.13 2.30
C GLY A 119 -17.82 3.23 1.07
N GLY A 120 -18.22 1.96 1.15
CA GLY A 120 -17.95 0.96 0.13
C GLY A 120 -16.51 0.41 0.16
N LEU A 121 -16.19 -0.48 -0.78
CA LEU A 121 -14.87 -1.11 -0.87
C LEU A 121 -13.70 -0.12 -1.00
N ALA A 122 -13.91 1.00 -1.70
CA ALA A 122 -12.90 2.06 -1.83
C ALA A 122 -12.66 2.80 -0.51
N GLY A 123 -13.70 3.04 0.29
CA GLY A 123 -13.56 3.64 1.61
C GLY A 123 -12.88 2.70 2.62
N ALA A 124 -13.15 1.41 2.56
CA ALA A 124 -12.41 0.39 3.31
C ALA A 124 -10.91 0.38 2.96
N ASP A 125 -10.56 0.49 1.67
CA ASP A 125 -9.17 0.63 1.23
C ASP A 125 -8.52 1.91 1.78
N MET A 126 -9.24 3.05 1.77
CA MET A 126 -8.73 4.29 2.36
C MET A 126 -8.44 4.16 3.86
N GLN A 127 -9.26 3.44 4.63
CA GLN A 127 -8.97 3.18 6.06
C GLN A 127 -7.71 2.35 6.23
N CYS A 128 -7.54 1.30 5.42
CA CYS A 128 -6.31 0.50 5.42
C CYS A 128 -5.07 1.30 5.04
N GLN A 129 -5.15 2.18 4.04
CA GLN A 129 -4.06 3.06 3.66
C GLN A 129 -3.74 4.09 4.75
N ALA A 130 -4.76 4.70 5.37
CA ALA A 130 -4.57 5.70 6.43
C ALA A 130 -3.85 5.09 7.65
N LEU A 131 -4.27 3.88 8.09
CA LEU A 131 -3.60 3.13 9.16
C LEU A 131 -2.14 2.80 8.79
N ALA A 132 -1.91 2.28 7.57
CA ALA A 132 -0.57 1.93 7.10
C ALA A 132 0.36 3.15 7.06
N SER A 133 -0.09 4.26 6.48
CA SER A 133 0.67 5.51 6.42
C SER A 133 0.93 6.10 7.81
N ALA A 134 -0.04 6.08 8.73
CA ALA A 134 0.13 6.55 10.10
C ALA A 134 1.15 5.71 10.91
N ALA A 135 1.28 4.42 10.57
CA ALA A 135 2.29 3.52 11.15
C ALA A 135 3.65 3.56 10.42
N GLY A 136 3.79 4.37 9.35
CA GLY A 136 5.02 4.45 8.55
C GLY A 136 5.28 3.22 7.66
N LEU A 137 4.25 2.43 7.36
CA LEU A 137 4.34 1.32 6.41
C LEU A 137 4.35 1.87 4.98
N VAL A 138 5.35 1.45 4.19
CA VAL A 138 5.49 1.85 2.79
C VAL A 138 4.62 0.97 1.89
N GLY A 139 4.08 1.56 0.83
CA GLY A 139 3.28 0.90 -0.20
C GLY A 139 1.80 1.24 -0.14
N ASN A 140 1.05 0.70 -1.10
CA ASN A 140 -0.40 0.82 -1.17
C ASN A 140 -1.04 -0.32 -0.37
N TYR A 141 -2.11 -0.06 0.39
CA TYR A 141 -2.83 -1.06 1.18
C TYR A 141 -4.31 -1.09 0.81
N LYS A 142 -4.87 -2.30 0.73
CA LYS A 142 -6.30 -2.54 0.49
C LYS A 142 -6.91 -3.41 1.58
N ALA A 143 -8.22 -3.30 1.75
CA ALA A 143 -8.98 -4.17 2.64
C ALA A 143 -9.21 -5.54 2.00
N ILE A 144 -9.06 -6.63 2.77
CA ILE A 144 -9.47 -7.98 2.36
C ILE A 144 -10.98 -8.09 2.56
N LEU A 145 -11.73 -7.62 1.56
CA LEU A 145 -13.16 -7.35 1.66
C LEU A 145 -13.85 -7.55 0.30
N SER A 146 -14.96 -8.30 0.26
CA SER A 146 -15.83 -8.46 -0.91
C SER A 146 -17.12 -7.65 -0.77
N ASP A 147 -17.81 -7.36 -1.88
CA ASP A 147 -19.18 -6.81 -1.89
C ASP A 147 -20.11 -7.66 -2.78
N SER A 148 -21.36 -7.24 -3.00
CA SER A 148 -22.33 -7.98 -3.82
C SER A 148 -21.91 -8.20 -5.28
N THR A 149 -20.91 -7.47 -5.77
CA THR A 149 -20.44 -7.48 -7.16
C THR A 149 -18.99 -7.94 -7.31
N THR A 150 -18.15 -7.72 -6.30
CA THR A 150 -16.69 -7.83 -6.38
C THR A 150 -16.16 -8.83 -5.37
N ASP A 151 -15.47 -9.87 -5.87
CA ASP A 151 -14.79 -10.87 -5.06
C ASP A 151 -13.43 -10.34 -4.56
N ALA A 152 -13.11 -10.57 -3.28
CA ALA A 152 -11.86 -10.12 -2.66
C ALA A 152 -10.61 -10.64 -3.41
N ARG A 153 -10.66 -11.89 -3.90
CA ARG A 153 -9.56 -12.49 -4.66
C ARG A 153 -9.30 -11.84 -6.03
N ASP A 154 -10.32 -11.23 -6.63
CA ASP A 154 -10.23 -10.64 -7.98
C ASP A 154 -9.73 -9.18 -7.92
N ARG A 155 -9.99 -8.47 -6.81
CA ARG A 155 -9.59 -7.06 -6.61
C ARG A 155 -8.22 -6.86 -5.93
N LEU A 156 -7.65 -7.92 -5.36
CA LEU A 156 -6.35 -7.91 -4.69
C LEU A 156 -5.27 -8.50 -5.59
N ILE A 157 -4.23 -7.71 -5.89
CA ILE A 157 -3.08 -8.19 -6.65
C ILE A 157 -2.09 -8.80 -5.67
N LEU A 158 -1.94 -10.13 -5.71
CA LEU A 158 -1.16 -10.90 -4.74
C LEU A 158 -0.16 -11.84 -5.42
N GLY A 159 1.05 -11.94 -4.88
CA GLY A 159 2.08 -12.89 -5.29
C GLY A 159 3.06 -13.20 -4.16
N GLY A 160 3.92 -14.21 -4.31
CA GLY A 160 5.02 -14.43 -3.37
C GLY A 160 4.60 -14.65 -1.90
N PRO A 161 5.51 -14.48 -0.92
CA PRO A 161 5.21 -14.72 0.49
C PRO A 161 4.47 -13.55 1.17
N ILE A 162 3.60 -13.88 2.13
CA ILE A 162 2.90 -12.92 2.98
C ILE A 162 3.50 -12.92 4.39
N PHE A 163 3.81 -11.74 4.93
CA PHE A 163 4.33 -11.53 6.28
C PHE A 163 3.41 -10.64 7.11
N ASP A 164 3.46 -10.75 8.44
CA ASP A 164 2.90 -9.74 9.33
C ASP A 164 3.86 -8.54 9.49
N THR A 165 3.39 -7.47 10.16
CA THR A 165 4.19 -6.26 10.46
C THR A 165 5.41 -6.54 11.35
N ARG A 166 5.45 -7.69 12.06
CA ARG A 166 6.63 -8.20 12.80
C ARG A 166 7.55 -9.08 11.94
N ARG A 167 7.36 -9.11 10.62
CA ARG A 167 8.12 -9.92 9.65
C ARG A 167 8.01 -11.44 9.88
N ARG A 168 7.00 -11.91 10.61
CA ARG A 168 6.69 -13.34 10.74
C ARG A 168 5.93 -13.78 9.49
N ARG A 169 6.27 -14.94 8.94
CA ARG A 169 5.55 -15.48 7.78
C ARG A 169 4.12 -15.88 8.17
N VAL A 170 3.14 -15.35 7.44
CA VAL A 170 1.73 -15.74 7.49
C VAL A 170 1.47 -16.82 6.45
N LEU A 171 2.11 -16.71 5.28
CA LEU A 171 1.92 -17.63 4.16
C LEU A 171 3.17 -17.68 3.27
N ALA A 172 3.48 -18.84 2.68
CA ALA A 172 4.64 -19.01 1.81
C ALA A 172 4.39 -18.57 0.36
N SER A 173 3.16 -18.75 -0.15
CA SER A 173 2.72 -18.27 -1.46
C SER A 173 1.31 -17.67 -1.32
N ALA A 174 1.12 -16.45 -1.81
CA ALA A 174 -0.15 -15.73 -1.71
C ALA A 174 -1.31 -16.38 -2.50
N THR A 175 -0.98 -17.29 -3.43
CA THR A 175 -1.94 -18.20 -4.09
C THR A 175 -2.73 -19.04 -3.09
N ASP A 176 -2.12 -19.36 -1.94
CA ASP A 176 -2.66 -20.29 -0.97
C ASP A 176 -3.57 -19.58 0.06
N LEU A 177 -3.82 -18.28 -0.10
CA LEU A 177 -4.59 -17.48 0.86
C LEU A 177 -6.05 -17.94 0.93
N TRP A 178 -6.60 -18.30 -0.24
CA TRP A 178 -8.01 -18.60 -0.50
C TRP A 178 -8.33 -20.10 -0.43
N GLY A 179 -7.81 -20.80 0.59
CA GLY A 179 -8.07 -22.23 0.78
C GLY A 179 -6.90 -23.03 1.36
N GLY A 180 -5.71 -22.45 1.43
CA GLY A 180 -4.60 -22.97 2.21
C GLY A 180 -4.79 -22.71 3.71
N ARG A 181 -3.89 -23.29 4.51
CA ARG A 181 -3.83 -23.07 5.95
C ARG A 181 -2.68 -22.12 6.27
N LEU A 182 -2.96 -21.01 6.93
CA LEU A 182 -1.96 -20.01 7.30
C LEU A 182 -0.85 -20.62 8.18
N ASP A 183 0.40 -20.30 7.88
CA ASP A 183 1.59 -20.65 8.69
C ASP A 183 1.49 -20.00 10.08
N SER A 184 0.93 -18.81 10.16
CA SER A 184 0.62 -18.14 11.43
C SER A 184 -0.58 -17.19 11.34
N GLU A 185 -1.11 -16.84 12.50
CA GLU A 185 -2.32 -16.01 12.68
C GLU A 185 -2.09 -14.55 12.23
N ILE A 186 -3.09 -13.96 11.56
CA ILE A 186 -3.14 -12.52 11.25
C ILE A 186 -3.72 -11.78 12.46
N ARG A 187 -2.88 -11.61 13.49
CA ARG A 187 -3.22 -10.95 14.75
C ARG A 187 -2.20 -9.91 15.20
N THR A 188 -1.49 -9.33 14.25
CA THR A 188 -0.61 -8.19 14.50
C THR A 188 -1.17 -6.98 13.76
N ASP A 189 -1.20 -5.83 14.41
CA ASP A 189 -1.68 -4.57 13.83
C ASP A 189 -0.58 -3.76 13.13
N GLU A 190 -0.98 -2.65 12.52
CA GLU A 190 -0.08 -1.75 11.78
C GLU A 190 1.07 -1.24 12.67
N THR A 191 0.83 -1.07 13.97
CA THR A 191 1.83 -0.62 14.96
C THR A 191 2.68 -1.75 15.54
N MET A 192 2.64 -2.93 14.93
CA MET A 192 3.27 -4.16 15.42
C MET A 192 2.75 -4.65 16.78
N ASN A 193 1.58 -4.22 17.24
CA ASN A 193 0.98 -4.73 18.49
C ASN A 193 0.21 -6.03 18.24
N GLY A 194 0.22 -6.91 19.24
CA GLY A 194 -0.41 -8.22 19.15
C GLY A 194 -1.84 -8.19 19.67
N THR A 195 -2.80 -8.59 18.86
CA THR A 195 -4.21 -8.56 19.20
C THR A 195 -4.70 -9.89 19.80
N THR A 196 -5.81 -9.81 20.54
CA THR A 196 -6.57 -10.97 21.04
C THR A 196 -7.45 -11.55 19.92
N ARG A 197 -8.28 -12.55 20.24
CA ARG A 197 -9.41 -12.94 19.37
C ARG A 197 -10.24 -11.68 19.07
N ARG A 198 -10.45 -11.41 17.78
CA ARG A 198 -11.19 -10.27 17.22
C ARG A 198 -11.90 -10.75 15.96
N GLU A 199 -13.13 -10.27 15.75
CA GLU A 199 -13.89 -10.44 14.52
C GLU A 199 -13.50 -9.35 13.52
N VAL A 200 -13.44 -9.69 12.24
CA VAL A 200 -12.88 -8.84 11.18
C VAL A 200 -13.84 -8.86 10.01
N TRP A 201 -14.26 -7.71 9.48
CA TRP A 201 -15.12 -7.65 8.30
C TRP A 201 -14.43 -8.27 7.09
N THR A 202 -15.13 -9.17 6.40
CA THR A 202 -14.64 -9.83 5.18
C THR A 202 -15.71 -9.90 4.10
N GLY A 203 -16.95 -10.30 4.43
CA GLY A 203 -18.01 -10.57 3.46
C GLY A 203 -17.61 -11.60 2.39
N THR A 204 -16.63 -12.45 2.71
CA THR A 204 -15.85 -13.25 1.75
C THR A 204 -15.83 -14.70 2.23
N ASP A 205 -16.17 -15.64 1.36
CA ASP A 205 -16.11 -17.07 1.59
C ASP A 205 -14.65 -17.58 1.55
N VAL A 206 -14.42 -18.81 1.97
CA VAL A 206 -13.11 -19.45 2.13
C VAL A 206 -12.28 -19.50 0.85
N ASP A 207 -12.92 -19.48 -0.33
CA ASP A 207 -12.30 -19.50 -1.66
C ASP A 207 -12.00 -18.09 -2.23
N GLY A 208 -12.22 -17.05 -1.42
CA GLY A 208 -11.96 -15.66 -1.78
C GLY A 208 -13.03 -15.02 -2.65
N THR A 209 -14.13 -15.70 -2.94
CA THR A 209 -15.34 -15.08 -3.50
C THR A 209 -16.14 -14.35 -2.42
N LYS A 210 -17.01 -13.44 -2.83
CA LYS A 210 -18.04 -12.85 -1.95
C LYS A 210 -18.94 -13.96 -1.38
N ASP A 211 -19.45 -13.74 -0.17
CA ASP A 211 -20.37 -14.69 0.48
C ASP A 211 -21.56 -15.08 -0.42
N GLY A 212 -21.96 -16.35 -0.36
CA GLY A 212 -22.99 -16.92 -1.22
C GLY A 212 -24.43 -16.52 -0.90
N ASP A 213 -24.72 -15.93 0.27
CA ASP A 213 -26.08 -15.57 0.68
C ASP A 213 -26.43 -14.10 0.36
N PRO A 214 -27.27 -13.84 -0.67
CA PRO A 214 -27.70 -12.49 -1.02
C PRO A 214 -28.62 -11.84 0.04
N SER A 215 -29.03 -12.56 1.09
CA SER A 215 -29.80 -12.00 2.20
C SER A 215 -28.96 -11.08 3.11
N GLN A 216 -27.64 -11.32 3.18
CA GLN A 216 -26.71 -10.59 4.02
C GLN A 216 -26.51 -9.13 3.58
N ARG A 217 -26.40 -8.92 2.25
CA ARG A 217 -26.21 -7.60 1.61
C ARG A 217 -24.89 -6.89 1.90
N TRP A 218 -23.88 -7.54 2.48
CA TRP A 218 -22.59 -6.92 2.81
C TRP A 218 -22.74 -5.61 3.58
N CYS A 219 -23.74 -5.54 4.47
CA CYS A 219 -24.13 -4.31 5.15
C CYS A 219 -24.42 -3.11 4.22
N GLY A 220 -25.16 -3.36 3.14
CA GLY A 220 -25.45 -2.39 2.10
C GLY A 220 -24.22 -2.09 1.23
N ASP A 221 -23.48 -3.12 0.83
CA ASP A 221 -22.18 -3.01 0.15
C ASP A 221 -21.23 -2.02 0.86
N TRP A 222 -21.15 -2.17 2.19
CA TRP A 222 -20.36 -1.34 3.11
C TRP A 222 -20.70 0.16 3.11
N THR A 223 -21.94 0.51 2.75
CA THR A 223 -22.52 1.86 2.96
C THR A 223 -23.35 1.96 4.24
N GLY A 224 -23.38 0.88 5.03
CA GLY A 224 -24.15 0.75 6.26
C GLY A 224 -25.58 0.26 6.00
N GLY A 225 -26.21 -0.30 7.03
CA GLY A 225 -27.60 -0.73 6.94
C GLY A 225 -27.97 -1.80 7.97
N THR A 226 -29.09 -2.46 7.69
CA THR A 226 -29.58 -3.62 8.44
C THR A 226 -29.24 -4.91 7.71
N GLY A 227 -28.87 -5.94 8.45
CA GLY A 227 -28.50 -7.24 7.90
C GLY A 227 -27.28 -7.78 8.64
N PHE A 228 -26.51 -8.59 7.93
CA PHE A 228 -25.31 -9.23 8.42
C PHE A 228 -24.23 -9.17 7.34
N ALA A 229 -22.98 -9.46 7.68
CA ALA A 229 -21.94 -9.74 6.68
C ALA A 229 -20.94 -10.72 7.27
N GLU A 230 -20.32 -11.54 6.40
CA GLU A 230 -19.35 -12.51 6.87
C GLU A 230 -18.14 -11.83 7.53
N VAL A 231 -17.65 -12.49 8.57
CA VAL A 231 -16.49 -12.05 9.33
C VAL A 231 -15.46 -13.15 9.45
N GLY A 232 -14.19 -12.77 9.41
CA GLY A 232 -13.06 -13.59 9.80
C GLY A 232 -12.71 -13.43 11.28
N GLU A 233 -11.86 -14.31 11.80
CA GLU A 233 -11.32 -14.24 13.16
C GLU A 233 -9.79 -14.18 13.14
N THR A 234 -9.19 -13.26 13.90
CA THR A 234 -7.72 -13.06 13.96
C THR A 234 -6.91 -14.26 14.46
N ARG A 235 -7.54 -15.22 15.15
CA ARG A 235 -6.93 -16.52 15.54
C ARG A 235 -7.33 -17.68 14.63
N GLY A 236 -8.04 -17.38 13.54
CA GLY A 236 -8.17 -18.27 12.39
C GLY A 236 -6.81 -18.57 11.76
N ARG A 237 -6.67 -19.79 11.26
CA ARG A 237 -5.54 -20.25 10.45
C ARG A 237 -5.99 -21.17 9.33
N ASP A 238 -7.08 -21.88 9.61
CA ASP A 238 -8.05 -22.49 8.71
C ASP A 238 -9.03 -21.43 8.16
N ALA A 239 -10.02 -21.87 7.38
CA ALA A 239 -11.18 -21.11 6.87
C ALA A 239 -11.64 -19.92 7.75
N ARG A 240 -11.72 -20.14 9.07
CA ARG A 240 -12.10 -19.17 10.09
C ARG A 240 -11.31 -17.87 10.09
N TRP A 241 -10.16 -17.79 9.40
CA TRP A 241 -9.43 -16.53 9.27
C TRP A 241 -10.20 -15.52 8.40
N ILE A 242 -10.95 -15.99 7.39
CA ILE A 242 -11.75 -15.17 6.46
C ILE A 242 -13.27 -15.38 6.61
N SER A 243 -13.73 -16.62 6.83
CA SER A 243 -15.12 -16.97 7.08
C SER A 243 -15.21 -17.79 8.37
N LEU A 244 -15.65 -17.15 9.46
CA LEU A 244 -15.71 -17.70 10.80
C LEU A 244 -16.74 -18.83 10.92
N TYR A 245 -17.87 -18.71 10.24
CA TYR A 245 -18.99 -19.64 10.36
C TYR A 245 -18.88 -20.77 9.33
N GLY A 246 -18.40 -20.48 8.12
CA GLY A 246 -17.98 -21.49 7.13
C GLY A 246 -19.11 -22.36 6.56
N ASP A 247 -20.36 -21.97 6.78
CA ASP A 247 -21.58 -22.62 6.30
C ASP A 247 -22.53 -21.64 5.57
N GLY A 248 -22.06 -20.41 5.30
CA GLY A 248 -22.84 -19.31 4.72
C GLY A 248 -23.78 -18.62 5.70
N SER A 249 -23.72 -18.92 7.01
CA SER A 249 -24.46 -18.21 8.04
C SER A 249 -23.63 -17.08 8.67
N SER A 250 -23.72 -15.88 8.12
CA SER A 250 -23.10 -14.71 8.75
C SER A 250 -23.95 -14.18 9.91
N ASP A 251 -23.49 -14.43 11.14
CA ASP A 251 -24.14 -13.93 12.36
C ASP A 251 -23.71 -12.50 12.74
N HIS A 252 -22.72 -11.90 12.08
CA HIS A 252 -22.21 -10.57 12.49
C HIS A 252 -23.10 -9.43 11.96
N SER A 253 -23.98 -8.95 12.84
CA SER A 253 -24.91 -7.84 12.56
C SER A 253 -24.17 -6.57 12.15
N CYS A 254 -24.65 -5.93 11.08
CA CYS A 254 -24.12 -4.67 10.54
C CYS A 254 -24.16 -3.48 11.51
N GLY A 255 -24.93 -3.59 12.61
CA GLY A 255 -24.97 -2.60 13.69
C GLY A 255 -23.87 -2.75 14.75
N ASN A 256 -22.94 -3.69 14.58
CA ASN A 256 -21.75 -3.84 15.41
C ASN A 256 -20.50 -3.38 14.67
N ASP A 257 -19.47 -2.93 15.39
CA ASP A 257 -18.16 -2.66 14.78
C ASP A 257 -17.29 -3.94 14.72
N ALA A 258 -16.55 -4.14 13.63
CA ALA A 258 -15.52 -5.16 13.53
C ALA A 258 -14.18 -4.54 13.08
N TYR A 259 -13.12 -5.35 13.03
CA TYR A 259 -11.81 -4.89 12.54
C TYR A 259 -11.71 -5.04 11.02
N LEU A 260 -10.63 -4.55 10.40
CA LEU A 260 -10.30 -4.79 8.99
C LEU A 260 -9.00 -5.57 8.85
N TYR A 261 -8.92 -6.49 7.89
CA TYR A 261 -7.63 -6.96 7.40
C TYR A 261 -7.15 -6.07 6.28
N CYS A 262 -5.90 -5.62 6.38
CA CYS A 262 -5.27 -4.73 5.42
C CYS A 262 -4.03 -5.42 4.86
N ILE A 263 -3.94 -5.52 3.53
CA ILE A 263 -2.82 -6.16 2.83
C ILE A 263 -2.19 -5.21 1.83
N SER A 264 -0.86 -5.21 1.79
CA SER A 264 -0.12 -4.38 0.82
C SER A 264 -0.38 -4.86 -0.61
N GLN A 265 -0.25 -3.96 -1.57
CA GLN A 265 -0.31 -4.20 -3.01
C GLN A 265 1.07 -3.89 -3.62
N PRO A 266 1.41 -4.47 -4.79
CA PRO A 266 2.66 -4.16 -5.49
C PRO A 266 2.70 -2.73 -6.04
#